data_AF-A0A7J3J2Y9-F1
#
_entry.id   AF-A0A7J3J2Y9-F1
#
_cell.length_a   1.000
_cell.length_b   1.000
_cell.length_c   1.000
_cell.angle_alpha   90.00
_cell.angle_beta   90.00
_cell.angle_gamma   90.00
#
_symmetry.space_group_name_H-M   'P 1'
#
loop_
_entity.id
_entity.type
_entity.pdbx_description
1 polymer ?
#
loop_
_entity_poly.entity_id
_entity_poly.type
_entity_poly.pdbx_seq_one_letter_code
_entity_poly.pdbx_strand_id
1 'polypeptide(L)'
;MLKCPRCGRPEIFRWRGGDMQIVFFECLMSTVLPVDKSDEELQSMLNEWEKSGEMEKWLRKPLFKNTSEAVVVKDDGAGKG
;
A
#
# COMPACT_ATOMS: atom_id res chain seq x y z
N MET A 1 -7.28 12.79 11.81
CA MET A 1 -7.16 12.69 10.34
C MET A 1 -5.70 12.88 9.97
N LEU A 2 -5.12 11.93 9.23
CA LEU A 2 -3.70 11.92 8.85
C LEU A 2 -3.44 12.80 7.62
N LYS A 3 -2.20 13.29 7.48
CA LYS A 3 -1.71 14.06 6.34
C LYS A 3 -0.61 13.29 5.61
N CYS A 4 -0.64 13.35 4.28
CA CYS A 4 0.42 12.82 3.41
C CYS A 4 1.76 13.47 3.78
N PRO A 5 2.79 12.70 4.17
CA PRO A 5 4.09 13.27 4.54
C PRO A 5 4.81 13.95 3.37
N ARG A 6 4.41 13.67 2.11
CA ARG A 6 4.95 14.32 0.90
C ARG A 6 4.35 15.67 0.58
N CYS A 7 3.02 15.74 0.50
CA CYS A 7 2.32 16.93 -0.02
C CYS A 7 1.47 17.64 1.03
N GLY A 8 1.39 17.13 2.27
CA GLY A 8 0.63 17.71 3.37
C GLY A 8 -0.90 17.61 3.22
N ARG A 9 -1.42 17.09 2.10
CA ARG A 9 -2.85 16.88 1.88
C ARG A 9 -3.40 15.82 2.84
N PRO A 10 -4.66 15.93 3.28
CA PRO A 10 -5.28 14.95 4.16
C PRO A 10 -5.43 13.59 3.48
N GLU A 11 -5.55 12.52 4.28
CA GLU A 11 -5.96 11.20 3.82
C GLU A 11 -7.35 11.27 3.14
N ILE A 12 -7.54 10.50 2.07
CA ILE A 12 -8.80 10.43 1.33
C ILE A 12 -9.76 9.46 2.03
N PHE A 13 -9.22 8.31 2.43
CA PHE A 13 -9.99 7.21 2.96
C PHE A 13 -9.14 6.36 3.89
N ARG A 14 -9.78 5.78 4.90
CA ARG A 14 -9.15 4.90 5.87
C ARG A 14 -10.04 3.69 6.10
N TRP A 15 -9.50 2.50 5.87
CA TRP A 15 -10.17 1.25 6.16
C TRP A 15 -9.48 0.55 7.32
N ARG A 16 -10.24 0.00 8.27
CA ARG A 16 -9.71 -0.77 9.41
C ARG A 16 -10.08 -2.23 9.24
N GLY A 17 -9.13 -3.13 9.46
CA GLY A 17 -9.33 -4.57 9.39
C GLY A 17 -8.42 -5.30 10.38
N GLY A 18 -9.01 -5.87 11.43
CA GLY A 18 -8.27 -6.51 12.51
C GLY A 18 -7.30 -5.53 13.18
N ASP A 19 -6.05 -5.94 13.31
CA ASP A 19 -4.98 -5.16 13.97
C ASP A 19 -4.29 -4.13 13.05
N MET A 20 -4.79 -3.95 11.82
CA MET A 20 -4.21 -3.06 10.83
C MET A 20 -5.25 -2.13 10.21
N GLN A 21 -4.81 -0.94 9.81
CA GLN A 21 -5.58 0.02 9.04
C GLN A 21 -4.84 0.41 7.76
N ILE A 22 -5.58 0.48 6.66
CA ILE A 22 -5.08 0.92 5.36
C ILE A 22 -5.53 2.36 5.17
N VAL A 23 -4.56 3.25 5.02
CA VAL A 23 -4.79 4.68 4.79
C VAL A 23 -4.47 5.00 3.35
N PHE A 24 -5.39 5.67 2.68
CA PHE A 24 -5.26 6.10 1.30
C PHE A 24 -4.94 7.59 1.21
N PHE A 25 -3.92 7.93 0.43
CA PHE A 25 -3.55 9.30 0.11
C PHE A 25 -3.50 9.48 -1.41
N GLU A 26 -3.85 10.66 -1.89
CA GLU A 26 -3.81 10.99 -3.31
C GLU A 26 -2.40 10.85 -3.91
N CYS A 27 -1.40 11.27 -3.14
CA CYS A 27 0.03 11.32 -3.50
C CYS A 27 0.74 9.96 -3.43
N LEU A 28 0.32 9.08 -2.52
CA LEU A 28 1.09 7.90 -2.05
C LEU A 28 0.30 6.60 -2.24
N MET A 29 -0.86 6.66 -2.90
CA MET A 29 -1.82 5.56 -3.03
C MET A 29 -2.33 5.07 -1.67
N SER A 30 -1.69 4.06 -1.08
CA SER A 30 -2.12 3.46 0.19
C SER A 30 -0.95 2.93 1.01
N THR A 31 -1.04 3.11 2.32
CA THR A 31 -0.07 2.61 3.31
C THR A 31 -0.78 1.84 4.41
N VAL A 32 -0.09 0.87 5.01
CA VAL A 32 -0.60 0.05 6.11
C VAL A 32 -0.04 0.57 7.42
N LEU A 33 -0.93 0.83 8.38
CA LEU A 33 -0.62 1.35 9.69
C LEU A 33 -1.24 0.47 10.79
N PRO A 34 -0.65 0.42 11.98
CA PRO A 34 -1.24 -0.26 13.14
C PRO A 34 -2.49 0.45 13.67
N VAL A 35 -3.50 -0.27 14.18
CA VAL A 35 -4.74 0.34 14.74
C VAL A 35 -4.60 0.78 16.20
N ASP A 36 -3.64 0.24 16.94
CA ASP A 36 -3.41 0.52 18.37
C ASP A 36 -2.75 1.89 18.61
N LYS A 37 -2.31 2.57 17.55
CA LYS A 37 -1.64 3.85 17.61
C LYS A 37 -2.57 5.04 17.45
N SER A 38 -2.27 6.12 18.16
CA SER A 38 -2.94 7.40 18.01
C SER A 38 -2.62 8.06 16.67
N ASP A 39 -3.49 8.95 16.19
CA ASP A 39 -3.26 9.69 14.94
C ASP A 39 -1.96 10.52 14.98
N GLU A 40 -1.55 11.03 16.15
CA GLU A 40 -0.27 11.75 16.31
C GLU A 40 0.94 10.83 16.13
N GLU A 41 0.93 9.64 16.73
CA GLU A 41 1.98 8.64 16.54
C GLU A 41 2.06 8.17 15.10
N LEU A 42 0.91 7.89 14.49
CA LEU A 42 0.81 7.48 13.09
C LEU A 42 1.37 8.56 12.16
N GLN A 43 1.08 9.84 12.43
CA GLN A 43 1.63 10.95 11.67
C GLN A 43 3.15 11.04 11.81
N SER A 44 3.67 10.84 13.03
CA SER A 44 5.11 10.82 13.28
C SER A 44 5.79 9.70 12.49
N MET A 45 5.22 8.49 12.52
CA MET A 45 5.74 7.34 11.76
C MET A 45 5.77 7.62 10.24
N LEU A 46 4.69 8.17 9.68
CA LEU A 46 4.63 8.53 8.26
C LEU A 46 5.72 9.54 7.88
N ASN A 47 5.95 10.54 8.73
CA ASN A 47 6.99 11.55 8.51
C ASN A 47 8.40 10.96 8.63
N GLU A 48 8.62 10.05 9.58
CA GLU A 48 9.91 9.35 9.76
C GLU A 48 10.21 8.46 8.54
N TRP A 49 9.25 7.65 8.09
CA TRP A 49 9.40 6.79 6.92
C TRP A 49 9.71 7.56 5.64
N GLU A 50 9.10 8.72 5.47
CA GLU A 50 9.40 9.56 4.31
C GLU A 50 10.79 10.21 4.41
N LYS A 51 11.19 10.68 5.60
CA LYS A 51 12.54 11.22 5.82
C LYS A 51 13.64 10.18 5.64
N SER A 52 13.40 8.94 6.07
CA SER A 52 14.36 7.84 5.94
C SER A 52 14.36 7.18 4.56
N GLY A 53 13.42 7.57 3.67
CA GLY A 53 13.23 6.93 2.37
C GLY A 53 12.65 5.51 2.47
N GLU A 54 12.18 5.09 3.64
CA GLU A 54 11.60 3.77 3.85
C GLU A 54 10.11 3.68 3.51
N MET A 55 9.49 4.82 3.21
CA MET A 55 8.08 4.91 2.84
C MET A 55 7.67 3.88 1.78
N GLU A 56 8.49 3.69 0.74
CA GLU A 56 8.21 2.77 -0.37
C GLU A 56 8.08 1.29 0.05
N LYS A 57 8.69 0.89 1.18
CA LYS A 57 8.55 -0.47 1.72
C LYS A 57 7.16 -0.71 2.32
N TRP A 58 6.53 0.36 2.81
CA TRP A 58 5.24 0.36 3.50
C TRP A 58 4.07 0.75 2.58
N LEU A 59 4.37 1.22 1.36
CA LEU A 59 3.37 1.39 0.33
C LEU A 59 2.95 0.02 -0.19
N ARG A 60 1.65 -0.24 -0.23
CA ARG A 60 1.16 -1.39 -1.01
C ARG A 60 1.42 -1.09 -2.48
N LYS A 61 2.32 -1.88 -3.10
CA LYS A 61 2.43 -1.91 -4.55
C LYS A 61 1.05 -2.21 -5.14
N PRO A 62 0.65 -1.58 -6.26
CA PRO A 62 -0.50 -2.05 -7.00
C PRO A 62 -0.33 -3.55 -7.26
N LEU A 63 -1.36 -4.34 -6.95
CA LEU A 63 -1.41 -5.77 -7.26
C LEU A 63 -1.29 -6.06 -8.77
N PHE A 64 -1.38 -5.01 -9.59
CA PHE A 64 -1.07 -5.05 -11.00
C PHE A 64 0.32 -4.48 -11.24
N LYS A 65 1.35 -5.33 -11.12
CA LYS A 65 2.49 -5.19 -12.02
C LYS A 65 1.95 -5.35 -13.45
N ASN A 66 2.42 -4.54 -14.38
CA ASN A 66 2.32 -4.80 -15.81
C ASN A 66 2.56 -6.30 -16.10
N THR A 67 1.52 -7.08 -16.32
CA THR A 67 1.62 -8.34 -17.05
C THR A 67 1.61 -7.99 -18.54
N SER A 68 2.71 -7.40 -19.02
CA SER A 68 3.04 -7.43 -20.46
C SER A 68 3.76 -8.73 -20.84
N GLU A 69 3.94 -9.65 -19.90
CA GLU A 69 4.28 -11.04 -20.20
C GLU A 69 3.00 -11.86 -20.12
N ALA A 70 2.34 -12.01 -21.27
CA ALA A 70 1.45 -13.12 -21.50
C ALA A 70 2.27 -14.40 -21.30
N VAL A 71 2.10 -15.05 -20.16
CA VAL A 71 2.61 -16.40 -19.95
C VAL A 71 1.85 -17.30 -20.93
N VAL A 72 2.48 -17.57 -22.06
CA VAL A 72 2.07 -18.64 -22.96
C VAL A 72 2.25 -19.94 -22.20
N VAL A 73 1.16 -20.46 -21.66
CA VAL A 73 1.13 -21.82 -21.12
C VAL A 73 1.35 -22.75 -22.32
N LYS A 74 2.49 -23.44 -22.34
CA LYS A 74 2.68 -24.58 -23.23
C LYS A 74 1.75 -25.69 -22.73
N ASP A 75 0.73 -26.00 -23.52
CA ASP A 75 -0.10 -27.18 -23.35
C ASP A 75 0.69 -28.40 -23.84
N ASP A 76 1.44 -29.01 -22.93
CA ASP A 76 2.06 -30.33 -23.11
C ASP A 76 1.29 -31.29 -22.20
N GLY A 77 0.16 -31.80 -22.69
CA GLY A 77 -0.77 -32.59 -21.89
C GLY A 77 -1.74 -33.42 -22.72
N ALA A 78 -1.30 -34.63 -23.12
CA ALA A 78 -2.12 -35.67 -23.74
C ALA A 78 -3.37 -36.04 -22.92
N GLY A 79 -4.51 -36.27 -23.58
CA GLY A 79 -5.73 -36.79 -22.95
C GLY A 79 -6.85 -37.17 -23.92
N LYS A 80 -7.23 -38.45 -23.91
CA LYS A 80 -8.24 -39.15 -24.74
C LYS A 80 -9.61 -38.46 -24.87
N GLY A 81 -10.20 -38.58 -26.07
CA GLY A 81 -11.63 -38.48 -26.36
C GLY A 81 -11.98 -39.31 -27.58
#